data_AF-A0A950Q2P7-F1
#
_entry.id   AF-A0A950Q2P7-F1
#
_cell.length_a   1.000
_cell.length_b   1.000
_cell.length_c   1.000
_cell.angle_alpha   90.00
_cell.angle_beta   90.00
_cell.angle_gamma   90.00
#
_symmetry.space_group_name_H-M   'P 1'
#
loop_
_entity.id
_entity.type
_entity.pdbx_description
1 polymer ?
#
loop_
_entity_poly.entity_id
_entity_poly.type
_entity_poly.pdbx_seq_one_letter_code
_entity_poly.pdbx_strand_id
1 'polypeptide(L)'
;RGVILMAISNKFGPMVLTTGNKSEMSVGYATLYGDMCGGYNVLKDVYKMEVFRLARWRNEHKPRGALGPSGPVIPERIITKPPSAELRENQKDEDSLPPYEILDGILECLVENEMTFEDTCAKGYHPATVKRIEQLLYVSEYKRRQAPPGVKISARNFGRDRRYPITNAFRDARD
;
A
#
# COMPACT_ATOMS: atom_id res chain seq x y z
N ARG A 1 -14.18 9.09 9.13
CA ARG A 1 -12.85 9.68 9.46
C ARG A 1 -12.41 10.74 8.46
N GLY A 2 -12.34 10.44 7.15
CA GLY A 2 -11.94 11.41 6.11
C GLY A 2 -12.65 12.77 6.20
N VAL A 3 -13.98 12.78 6.28
CA VAL A 3 -14.79 14.02 6.42
C VAL A 3 -14.33 14.89 7.60
N ILE A 4 -14.04 14.29 8.76
CA ILE A 4 -13.62 15.02 9.95
C ILE A 4 -12.23 15.65 9.74
N LEU A 5 -11.28 14.88 9.21
CA LEU A 5 -9.93 15.38 8.94
C LEU A 5 -9.95 16.51 7.90
N MET A 6 -10.77 16.37 6.85
CA MET A 6 -10.96 17.42 5.86
C MET A 6 -11.64 18.66 6.43
N ALA A 7 -12.60 18.52 7.35
CA ALA A 7 -13.22 19.66 8.01
C ALA A 7 -12.20 20.45 8.85
N ILE A 8 -11.33 19.77 9.59
CA ILE A 8 -10.23 20.39 10.34
C ILE A 8 -9.26 21.09 9.38
N SER A 9 -8.84 20.40 8.31
CA SER A 9 -7.97 20.96 7.27
C SER A 9 -8.54 22.24 6.65
N ASN A 10 -9.82 22.21 6.25
CA ASN A 10 -10.50 23.36 5.68
C ASN A 10 -10.62 24.53 6.66
N LYS A 11 -10.84 24.24 7.95
CA LYS A 11 -11.00 25.28 8.98
C LYS A 11 -9.69 25.97 9.33
N PHE A 12 -8.59 25.22 9.40
CA PHE A 12 -7.33 25.71 9.98
C PHE A 12 -6.19 25.88 8.97
N GLY A 13 -6.28 25.29 7.77
CA GLY A 13 -5.29 25.41 6.70
C GLY A 13 -4.28 24.26 6.49
N PRO A 14 -3.96 23.37 7.45
CA PRO A 14 -3.04 22.25 7.19
C PRO A 14 -3.56 21.26 6.16
N MET A 15 -2.67 20.68 5.37
CA MET A 15 -3.00 19.61 4.43
C MET A 15 -3.14 18.26 5.14
N VAL A 16 -4.19 17.50 4.81
CA VAL A 16 -4.31 16.11 5.27
C VAL A 16 -3.34 15.22 4.49
N LEU A 17 -2.47 14.49 5.23
CA LEU A 17 -1.65 13.43 4.66
C LEU A 17 -2.37 12.09 4.78
N THR A 18 -2.54 11.39 3.66
CA THR A 18 -3.03 10.00 3.67
C THR A 18 -1.90 9.04 3.93
N THR A 19 -2.19 7.86 4.46
CA THR A 19 -1.19 6.90 4.96
C THR A 19 -1.22 5.54 4.25
N GLY A 20 -1.93 5.42 3.13
CA GLY A 20 -2.00 4.17 2.37
C GLY A 20 -0.66 3.82 1.73
N ASN A 21 -0.13 2.63 1.99
CA ASN A 21 1.13 2.17 1.41
C ASN A 21 0.94 1.50 0.04
N LYS A 22 2.03 1.22 -0.68
CA LYS A 22 2.01 0.65 -2.02
C LYS A 22 1.31 -0.71 -2.07
N SER A 23 1.49 -1.57 -1.05
CA SER A 23 0.84 -2.88 -0.97
C SER A 23 -0.68 -2.74 -0.90
N GLU A 24 -1.18 -1.90 0.02
CA GLU A 24 -2.62 -1.62 0.20
C GLU A 24 -3.22 -1.02 -1.07
N MET A 25 -2.54 -0.04 -1.68
CA MET A 25 -3.01 0.61 -2.92
C MET A 25 -2.99 -0.36 -4.11
N SER A 26 -2.05 -1.31 -4.15
CA SER A 26 -1.94 -2.31 -5.22
C SER A 26 -3.17 -3.19 -5.28
N VAL A 27 -3.57 -3.78 -4.15
CA VAL A 27 -4.72 -4.70 -4.08
C VAL A 27 -6.04 -4.02 -3.72
N GLY A 28 -6.04 -2.68 -3.65
CA GLY A 28 -7.23 -1.88 -3.37
C GLY A 28 -7.79 -2.09 -1.97
N TYR A 29 -6.92 -2.45 -1.02
CA TYR A 29 -7.23 -2.53 0.40
C TYR A 29 -7.31 -1.12 1.00
N ALA A 30 -8.28 -0.36 0.49
CA ALA A 30 -8.50 1.05 0.77
C ALA A 30 -9.97 1.40 0.55
N THR A 31 -10.43 2.42 1.27
CA THR A 31 -11.81 2.92 1.21
C THR A 31 -11.84 4.28 0.53
N LEU A 32 -12.51 4.37 -0.62
CA LEU A 32 -12.75 5.65 -1.27
C LEU A 32 -13.45 6.61 -0.31
N TYR A 33 -12.96 7.85 -0.26
CA TYR A 33 -13.44 8.90 0.64
C TYR A 33 -13.26 8.59 2.16
N GLY A 34 -12.55 7.49 2.46
CA GLY A 34 -12.13 7.11 3.80
C GLY A 34 -10.66 7.46 4.05
N ASP A 35 -9.82 6.45 4.08
CA ASP A 35 -8.36 6.53 4.25
C ASP A 35 -7.64 7.17 3.04
N MET A 36 -8.25 7.13 1.86
CA MET A 36 -7.73 7.80 0.65
C MET A 36 -8.01 9.31 0.62
N CYS A 37 -8.74 9.85 1.60
CA CYS A 37 -9.12 11.26 1.62
C CYS A 37 -8.00 12.14 2.19
N GLY A 38 -7.29 12.87 1.31
CA GLY A 38 -6.29 13.86 1.69
C GLY A 38 -5.60 14.50 0.49
N GLY A 39 -4.67 15.42 0.75
CA GLY A 39 -3.98 16.20 -0.29
C GLY A 39 -2.70 15.56 -0.81
N TYR A 40 -2.05 14.71 0.01
CA TYR A 40 -0.80 14.05 -0.37
C TYR A 40 -0.61 12.72 0.36
N ASN A 41 0.01 11.74 -0.30
CA ASN A 41 0.34 10.44 0.28
C ASN A 41 1.86 10.24 0.33
N VAL A 42 2.42 10.28 1.53
CA VAL A 42 3.87 10.14 1.77
C VAL A 42 4.37 8.70 1.64
N LEU A 43 3.50 7.70 1.76
CA LEU A 43 3.83 6.27 1.67
C LEU A 43 3.35 5.63 0.37
N LYS A 44 2.86 6.42 -0.59
CA LYS A 44 2.18 5.95 -1.80
C LYS A 44 2.95 4.87 -2.56
N ASP A 45 4.27 4.98 -2.56
CA ASP A 45 5.17 4.14 -3.36
C ASP A 45 6.14 3.32 -2.48
N VAL A 46 5.79 3.08 -1.21
CA VAL A 46 6.55 2.26 -0.25
C VAL A 46 5.76 0.98 0.04
N TYR A 47 6.31 -0.22 -0.15
CA TYR A 47 5.65 -1.47 0.23
C TYR A 47 5.59 -1.64 1.76
N LYS A 48 4.67 -2.48 2.25
CA LYS A 48 4.43 -2.66 3.68
C LYS A 48 5.67 -3.14 4.42
N MET A 49 6.39 -4.11 3.84
CA MET A 49 7.64 -4.60 4.43
C MET A 49 8.69 -3.50 4.55
N GLU A 50 8.74 -2.58 3.59
CA GLU A 50 9.62 -1.40 3.66
C GLU A 50 9.16 -0.38 4.69
N VAL A 51 7.84 -0.19 4.89
CA VAL A 51 7.32 0.65 5.98
C VAL A 51 7.85 0.16 7.33
N PHE A 52 7.82 -1.15 7.59
CA PHE A 52 8.37 -1.72 8.83
C PHE A 52 9.89 -1.51 8.94
N ARG A 53 10.63 -1.68 7.84
CA ARG A 53 12.08 -1.43 7.80
C ARG A 53 12.40 0.05 8.08
N LEU A 54 11.67 0.97 7.46
CA LEU A 54 11.82 2.41 7.64
C LEU A 54 11.45 2.86 9.05
N ALA A 55 10.45 2.24 9.67
CA ALA A 55 10.07 2.52 11.05
C ALA A 55 11.21 2.17 12.03
N ARG A 56 11.80 0.97 11.90
CA ARG A 56 12.97 0.55 12.69
C ARG A 56 14.16 1.47 12.43
N TRP A 57 14.47 1.72 11.16
CA TRP A 57 15.55 2.62 10.78
C TRP A 57 15.37 4.03 11.36
N ARG A 58 14.15 4.59 11.33
CA ARG A 58 13.85 5.90 11.92
C ARG A 58 13.99 5.89 13.45
N ASN A 59 13.74 4.79 14.14
CA ASN A 59 13.97 4.75 15.59
C ASN A 59 15.46 4.75 15.95
N GLU A 60 16.30 4.19 15.08
CA GLU A 60 17.76 4.16 15.24
C GLU A 60 18.45 5.43 14.72
N HIS A 61 17.82 6.17 13.80
CA HIS A 61 18.42 7.30 13.09
C HIS A 61 17.56 8.55 13.15
N LYS A 62 18.20 9.72 13.28
CA LYS A 62 17.55 11.02 13.05
C LYS A 62 18.01 11.58 11.69
N PRO A 63 17.16 11.57 10.66
CA PRO A 63 17.50 12.14 9.36
C PRO A 63 17.87 13.61 9.48
N ARG A 64 18.84 14.06 8.67
CA ARG A 64 19.19 15.49 8.59
C ARG A 64 17.95 16.30 8.19
N GLY A 65 17.65 17.35 8.94
CA GLY A 65 16.47 18.20 8.71
C GLY A 65 15.15 17.64 9.25
N ALA A 66 15.13 16.46 9.88
CA ALA A 66 13.94 15.96 10.54
C ALA A 66 13.56 16.86 11.74
N LEU A 67 12.31 17.32 11.76
CA LEU A 67 11.77 18.18 12.82
C LEU A 67 11.35 17.40 14.09
N GLY A 68 11.27 16.07 14.01
CA GLY A 68 10.92 15.22 15.14
C GLY A 68 12.06 15.09 16.17
N PRO A 69 11.75 14.51 17.35
CA PRO A 69 12.75 14.31 18.40
C PRO A 69 13.84 13.33 17.97
N SER A 70 14.99 13.43 18.65
CA SER A 70 16.08 12.45 18.56
C SER A 70 15.70 11.15 19.29
N GLY A 71 16.32 10.03 18.91
CA GLY A 71 16.04 8.73 19.48
C GLY A 71 14.76 8.07 18.93
N PRO A 72 14.26 7.01 19.60
CA PRO A 72 13.07 6.28 19.20
C PRO A 72 11.83 7.18 19.23
N VAL A 73 11.10 7.24 18.11
CA VAL A 73 9.89 8.08 17.96
C VAL A 73 8.63 7.28 17.66
N ILE A 74 8.78 6.08 17.09
CA ILE A 74 7.69 5.15 16.82
C ILE A 74 7.69 4.12 17.95
N PRO A 75 6.61 3.98 18.73
CA PRO A 75 6.53 2.97 19.78
C PRO A 75 6.77 1.55 19.25
N GLU A 76 7.66 0.79 19.90
CA GLU A 76 8.05 -0.56 19.45
C GLU A 76 6.85 -1.50 19.28
N ARG A 77 5.85 -1.38 20.18
CA ARG A 77 4.61 -2.15 20.10
C ARG A 77 3.86 -2.01 18.78
N ILE A 78 4.01 -0.89 18.06
CA ILE A 78 3.35 -0.67 16.75
C ILE A 78 4.10 -1.42 15.64
N ILE A 79 5.41 -1.64 15.81
CA ILE A 79 6.28 -2.31 14.84
C ILE A 79 6.20 -3.83 15.01
N THR A 80 6.10 -4.31 16.24
CA THR A 80 6.09 -5.75 16.57
C THR A 80 4.70 -6.35 16.62
N LYS A 81 3.65 -5.52 16.72
CA LYS A 81 2.27 -6.00 16.63
C LYS A 81 2.07 -6.63 15.24
N PRO A 82 1.55 -7.87 15.17
CA PRO A 82 1.18 -8.48 13.91
C PRO A 82 0.28 -7.54 13.10
N PRO A 83 0.47 -7.42 11.78
CA PRO A 83 -0.41 -6.60 10.96
C PRO A 83 -1.86 -7.07 11.14
N SER A 84 -2.69 -6.22 11.75
CA SER A 84 -4.11 -6.47 11.91
C SER A 84 -4.89 -5.36 11.22
N ALA A 85 -5.97 -5.68 10.53
CA ALA A 85 -6.92 -4.69 10.05
C ALA A 85 -7.65 -4.08 11.27
N GLU A 86 -7.10 -3.00 11.84
CA GLU A 86 -7.41 -2.49 13.18
C GLU A 86 -8.84 -1.92 13.41
N LEU A 87 -9.87 -2.27 12.63
CA LEU A 87 -11.13 -1.52 12.65
C LEU A 87 -12.45 -2.28 12.75
N ARG A 88 -12.47 -3.56 13.13
CA ARG A 88 -13.72 -4.22 13.57
C ARG A 88 -13.53 -5.15 14.77
N GLU A 89 -14.25 -4.85 15.85
CA GLU A 89 -14.46 -5.82 16.94
C GLU A 89 -15.21 -7.04 16.37
N ASN A 90 -14.66 -8.23 16.59
CA ASN A 90 -15.22 -9.55 16.19
C ASN A 90 -15.15 -9.95 14.70
N GLN A 91 -14.25 -9.39 13.89
CA GLN A 91 -13.95 -10.02 12.60
C GLN A 91 -12.94 -11.16 12.80
N LYS A 92 -13.40 -12.41 12.62
CA LYS A 92 -12.49 -13.54 12.34
C LYS A 92 -11.98 -13.35 10.91
N ASP A 93 -10.92 -12.58 10.76
CA ASP A 93 -10.18 -12.44 9.50
C ASP A 93 -9.27 -13.66 9.32
N GLU A 94 -9.84 -14.78 8.94
CA GLU A 94 -9.09 -15.68 8.08
C GLU A 94 -9.19 -15.12 6.64
N ASP A 95 -8.08 -14.50 6.20
CA ASP A 95 -7.52 -14.54 4.83
C ASP A 95 -8.12 -13.69 3.70
N SER A 96 -8.15 -12.36 3.83
CA SER A 96 -8.35 -11.49 2.64
C SER A 96 -7.07 -11.27 1.81
N LEU A 97 -5.88 -11.37 2.41
CA LEU A 97 -4.58 -11.22 1.76
C LEU A 97 -3.58 -12.19 2.39
N PRO A 98 -2.57 -12.69 1.65
CA PRO A 98 -1.48 -13.47 2.22
C PRO A 98 -0.61 -12.57 3.13
N PRO A 99 0.30 -13.15 3.93
CA PRO A 99 1.32 -12.39 4.67
C PRO A 99 2.03 -11.35 3.78
N TYR A 100 2.38 -10.19 4.35
CA TYR A 100 2.94 -9.08 3.57
C TYR A 100 4.26 -9.43 2.88
N GLU A 101 5.04 -10.35 3.45
CA GLU A 101 6.26 -10.89 2.83
C GLU A 101 5.95 -11.58 1.49
N ILE A 102 4.82 -12.31 1.42
CA ILE A 102 4.36 -12.98 0.21
C ILE A 102 3.67 -11.99 -0.72
N LEU A 103 2.80 -11.13 -0.18
CA LEU A 103 2.07 -10.12 -0.96
C LEU A 103 3.03 -9.18 -1.68
N ASP A 104 3.97 -8.58 -0.95
CA ASP A 104 4.90 -7.60 -1.49
C ASP A 104 5.83 -8.25 -2.53
N GLY A 105 6.27 -9.49 -2.29
CA GLY A 105 7.08 -10.23 -3.26
C GLY A 105 6.34 -10.54 -4.57
N ILE A 106 5.07 -10.93 -4.50
CA ILE A 106 4.22 -11.11 -5.70
C ILE A 106 4.03 -9.76 -6.40
N LEU A 107 3.72 -8.69 -5.66
CA LEU A 107 3.54 -7.36 -6.24
C LEU A 107 4.82 -6.83 -6.89
N GLU A 108 5.99 -7.08 -6.32
CA GLU A 108 7.27 -6.73 -6.92
C GLU A 108 7.47 -7.43 -8.27
N CYS A 109 7.13 -8.73 -8.37
CA CYS A 109 7.15 -9.47 -9.62
C CYS A 109 6.20 -8.85 -10.67
N LEU A 110 4.93 -8.63 -10.30
CA LEU A 110 3.89 -8.17 -11.22
C LEU A 110 4.00 -6.68 -11.59
N VAL A 111 4.48 -5.83 -10.68
CA VAL A 111 4.46 -4.36 -10.84
C VAL A 111 5.81 -3.82 -11.24
N GLU A 112 6.89 -4.16 -10.53
CA GLU A 112 8.23 -3.62 -10.81
C GLU A 112 8.87 -4.35 -12.00
N ASN A 113 8.76 -5.68 -12.00
CA ASN A 113 9.44 -6.53 -12.98
C ASN A 113 8.57 -6.91 -14.18
N GLU A 114 7.27 -6.56 -14.18
CA GLU A 114 6.30 -6.93 -15.23
C GLU A 114 6.32 -8.43 -15.60
N MET A 115 6.55 -9.28 -14.60
CA MET A 115 6.56 -10.73 -14.81
C MET A 115 5.14 -11.22 -15.14
N THR A 116 5.06 -12.25 -15.99
CA THR A 116 3.81 -12.95 -16.26
C THR A 116 3.34 -13.74 -15.04
N PHE A 117 2.09 -14.22 -15.06
CA PHE A 117 1.58 -15.16 -14.09
C PHE A 117 2.48 -16.39 -13.95
N GLU A 118 2.90 -16.98 -15.07
CA GLU A 118 3.72 -18.19 -15.12
C GLU A 118 5.11 -17.94 -14.52
N ASP A 119 5.77 -16.85 -14.90
CA ASP A 119 7.09 -16.48 -14.36
C ASP A 119 7.04 -16.19 -12.86
N THR A 120 5.95 -15.56 -12.40
CA THR A 120 5.74 -15.30 -10.97
C THR A 120 5.53 -16.60 -10.20
N CYS A 121 4.80 -17.57 -10.76
CA CYS A 121 4.67 -18.90 -10.17
C CYS A 121 6.01 -19.65 -10.16
N ALA A 122 6.83 -19.51 -11.21
CA ALA A 122 8.15 -20.13 -11.30
C ALA A 122 9.14 -19.62 -10.25
N LYS A 123 8.89 -18.45 -9.63
CA LYS A 123 9.63 -17.95 -8.45
C LYS A 123 9.29 -18.69 -7.15
N GLY A 124 8.33 -19.62 -7.17
CA GLY A 124 7.93 -20.42 -6.02
C GLY A 124 6.68 -19.92 -5.29
N TYR A 125 5.99 -18.91 -5.82
CA TYR A 125 4.71 -18.47 -5.26
C TYR A 125 3.57 -19.39 -5.68
N HIS A 126 2.65 -19.68 -4.74
CA HIS A 126 1.54 -20.58 -5.00
C HIS A 126 0.58 -20.02 -6.08
N PRO A 127 0.25 -20.78 -7.15
CA PRO A 127 -0.52 -20.27 -8.29
C PRO A 127 -1.87 -19.63 -7.92
N ALA A 128 -2.62 -20.24 -6.99
CA ALA A 128 -3.90 -19.69 -6.55
C ALA A 128 -3.73 -18.31 -5.86
N THR A 129 -2.62 -18.10 -5.16
CA THR A 129 -2.31 -16.83 -4.50
C THR A 129 -1.93 -15.77 -5.53
N VAL A 130 -1.07 -16.11 -6.49
CA VAL A 130 -0.68 -15.20 -7.58
C VAL A 130 -1.90 -14.76 -8.39
N LYS A 131 -2.76 -15.71 -8.79
CA LYS A 131 -4.00 -15.44 -9.54
C LYS A 131 -4.91 -14.46 -8.80
N ARG A 132 -5.07 -14.67 -7.48
CA ARG A 132 -5.87 -13.80 -6.62
C ARG A 132 -5.28 -12.38 -6.52
N ILE A 133 -3.97 -12.26 -6.28
CA ILE A 133 -3.32 -10.95 -6.14
C ILE A 133 -3.31 -10.19 -7.46
N GLU A 134 -3.07 -10.87 -8.58
CA GLU A 134 -3.20 -10.27 -9.92
C GLU A 134 -4.61 -9.74 -10.16
N GLN A 135 -5.64 -10.53 -9.85
CA GLN A 135 -7.03 -10.08 -10.00
C GLN A 135 -7.31 -8.82 -9.17
N LEU A 136 -6.90 -8.82 -7.89
CA LEU A 136 -7.06 -7.65 -7.01
C LEU A 136 -6.29 -6.44 -7.54
N LEU A 137 -5.09 -6.65 -8.08
CA LEU A 137 -4.29 -5.61 -8.72
C LEU A 137 -5.05 -4.97 -9.89
N TYR A 138 -5.64 -5.75 -10.79
CA TYR A 138 -6.38 -5.22 -11.93
C TYR A 138 -7.67 -4.50 -11.53
N VAL A 139 -8.52 -5.10 -10.69
CA VAL A 139 -9.83 -4.50 -10.34
C VAL A 139 -9.70 -3.23 -9.49
N SER A 140 -8.54 -3.00 -8.87
CA SER A 140 -8.30 -1.84 -7.99
C SER A 140 -7.89 -0.56 -8.73
N GLU A 141 -7.81 -0.60 -10.06
CA GLU A 141 -7.39 0.54 -10.89
C GLU A 141 -8.22 1.80 -10.66
N TYR A 142 -9.55 1.67 -10.54
CA TYR A 142 -10.45 2.80 -10.32
C TYR A 142 -10.21 3.52 -8.98
N LYS A 143 -9.79 2.79 -7.94
CA LYS A 143 -9.41 3.38 -6.65
C LYS A 143 -8.10 4.15 -6.80
N ARG A 144 -7.07 3.52 -7.38
CA ARG A 144 -5.74 4.14 -7.57
C ARG A 144 -5.78 5.42 -8.38
N ARG A 145 -6.66 5.51 -9.39
CA ARG A 145 -6.85 6.74 -10.20
C ARG A 145 -7.38 7.93 -9.39
N GLN A 146 -8.01 7.68 -8.25
CA GLN A 146 -8.53 8.71 -7.32
C GLN A 146 -7.59 8.94 -6.13
N ALA A 147 -6.49 8.19 -6.03
CA ALA A 147 -5.55 8.34 -4.93
C ALA A 147 -4.80 9.69 -5.03
N PRO A 148 -4.56 10.38 -3.91
CA PRO A 148 -3.81 11.62 -3.90
C PRO A 148 -2.39 11.45 -4.48
N PRO A 149 -1.75 12.53 -4.96
CA PRO A 149 -0.37 12.48 -5.40
C PRO A 149 0.56 12.05 -4.25
N GLY A 150 1.74 11.54 -4.60
CA GLY A 150 2.73 11.05 -3.65
C GLY A 150 4.10 10.97 -4.30
N VAL A 151 5.12 10.75 -3.49
CA VAL A 151 6.50 10.61 -3.97
C VAL A 151 6.68 9.28 -4.70
N LYS A 152 7.43 9.29 -5.80
CA LYS A 152 7.92 8.08 -6.47
C LYS A 152 9.30 7.75 -5.92
N ILE A 153 9.50 6.51 -5.51
CA ILE A 153 10.80 5.99 -5.04
C ILE A 153 11.21 4.71 -5.76
N SER A 154 10.24 3.94 -6.26
CA SER A 154 10.46 2.70 -7.00
C SER A 154 10.70 2.97 -8.50
N ALA A 155 11.06 1.92 -9.25
CA ALA A 155 11.21 2.01 -10.69
C ALA A 155 9.86 2.29 -11.38
N ARG A 156 8.78 1.64 -10.90
CA ARG A 156 7.43 1.76 -11.48
C ARG A 156 6.38 2.14 -10.45
N ASN A 157 5.86 3.35 -10.56
CA ASN A 157 4.74 3.79 -9.72
C ASN A 157 3.36 3.56 -10.34
N PHE A 158 2.34 3.54 -9.49
CA PHE A 158 0.95 3.65 -9.93
C PHE A 158 0.64 5.09 -10.33
N GLY A 159 0.66 5.35 -11.63
CA GLY A 159 0.49 6.70 -12.17
C GLY A 159 1.03 6.80 -13.59
N ARG A 160 2.12 7.56 -13.76
CA ARG A 160 2.67 7.83 -15.09
C ARG A 160 3.35 6.61 -15.70
N ASP A 161 3.93 5.75 -14.87
CA ASP A 161 4.74 4.60 -15.32
C ASP A 161 3.89 3.35 -15.62
N ARG A 162 2.80 3.15 -14.86
CA ARG A 162 1.87 2.03 -15.06
C ARG A 162 0.46 2.56 -15.35
N ARG A 163 0.05 2.53 -16.63
CA ARG A 163 -1.24 3.04 -17.10
C ARG A 163 -2.12 1.92 -17.64
N TYR A 164 -3.08 1.47 -16.83
CA TYR A 164 -4.01 0.41 -17.22
C TYR A 164 -5.43 0.96 -17.36
N PRO A 165 -6.28 0.39 -18.23
CA PRO A 165 -7.68 0.78 -18.33
C PRO A 165 -8.45 0.39 -17.06
N ILE A 166 -9.42 1.22 -16.66
CA ILE A 166 -10.34 0.89 -15.56
C ILE A 166 -11.26 -0.26 -15.97
N THR A 167 -11.91 -0.12 -17.12
CA THR A 167 -12.71 -1.20 -17.72
C THR A 167 -11.77 -2.20 -18.37
N ASN A 168 -11.43 -3.26 -17.64
CA ASN A 168 -10.48 -4.26 -18.08
C ASN A 168 -10.90 -5.69 -17.70
N ALA A 169 -11.19 -6.51 -18.71
CA ALA A 169 -11.52 -7.92 -18.55
C ALA A 169 -10.32 -8.86 -18.81
N PHE A 170 -9.14 -8.34 -19.19
CA PHE A 170 -7.95 -9.16 -19.40
C PHE A 170 -7.50 -9.84 -18.10
N ARG A 171 -7.16 -11.14 -18.17
CA ARG A 171 -6.58 -11.93 -17.08
C ARG A 171 -5.44 -12.76 -17.67
N ASP A 172 -4.25 -12.67 -17.07
CA ASP A 172 -3.07 -13.39 -17.55
C ASP A 172 -3.08 -14.84 -17.05
N ALA A 173 -3.47 -15.03 -15.78
CA ALA A 173 -3.72 -16.34 -15.22
C ALA A 173 -4.81 -17.08 -16.04
N ARG A 174 -4.38 -18.10 -16.79
CA ARG A 174 -5.28 -18.99 -17.55
C ARG A 174 -5.97 -19.98 -16.60
N ASP A 175 -7.12 -20.49 -17.02
CA ASP A 175 -7.85 -21.55 -16.32
C ASP A 175 -7.26 -22.93 -16.64
#